data_AF-A0A1B8FD31-F1
#
_entry.id   AF-A0A1B8FD31-F1
#
_cell.length_a   1.000
_cell.length_b   1.000
_cell.length_c   1.000
_cell.angle_alpha   90.00
_cell.angle_beta   90.00
_cell.angle_gamma   90.00
#
_symmetry.space_group_name_H-M   'P 1'
#
loop_
_entity.id
_entity.type
_entity.pdbx_description
1 polymer ?
#
loop_
_entity_poly.entity_id
_entity_poly.type
_entity_poly.pdbx_seq_one_letter_code
_entity_poly.pdbx_strand_id
1 'polypeptide(L)'
;MEKLYGADVALSLSLKPYRFARRQIAANGHQQSYVSKLIRKFGSENETSTLITDDEEAIVWTAASLYGAVTNTTVITLSVFTLAMVMFPHVQHKAQEEIDRVVGTDRLPNFDDRDRLPYISAIVKETLGWWPIAPMGFRHAVDGGLVHKP
;
A
#
# COMPACT_ATOMS: atom_id res chain seq x y z
N MET A 1 14.19 12.04 27.15
CA MET A 1 14.39 10.58 27.04
C MET A 1 13.38 9.89 26.12
N GLU A 2 12.14 10.37 25.94
CA GLU A 2 11.18 9.79 24.97
C GLU A 2 11.51 10.03 23.48
N LYS A 3 12.11 11.17 23.13
CA LYS A 3 12.38 11.52 21.71
C LYS A 3 13.45 10.65 21.04
N LEU A 4 14.33 10.02 21.82
CA LEU A 4 15.41 9.17 21.27
C LEU A 4 14.94 7.74 20.94
N TYR A 5 13.89 7.26 21.60
CA TYR A 5 13.35 5.91 21.38
C TYR A 5 12.52 5.82 20.09
N GLY A 6 11.75 6.87 19.76
CA GLY A 6 10.93 6.89 18.55
C GLY A 6 11.74 6.92 17.25
N ALA A 7 12.84 7.68 17.23
CA ALA A 7 13.75 7.73 16.09
C ALA A 7 14.45 6.37 15.85
N ASP A 8 14.88 5.71 16.93
CA ASP A 8 15.57 4.41 16.86
C ASP A 8 14.61 3.28 16.43
N VAL A 9 13.35 3.32 16.87
CA VAL A 9 12.30 2.39 16.41
C VAL A 9 11.96 2.60 14.93
N ALA A 10 11.77 3.85 14.50
CA ALA A 10 11.48 4.16 13.10
C ALA A 10 12.63 3.74 12.17
N LEU A 11 13.87 4.04 12.59
CA LEU A 11 15.09 3.63 11.90
C LEU A 11 15.20 2.09 11.84
N SER A 12 14.93 1.40 12.95
CA SER A 12 14.90 -0.06 13.03
C SER A 12 13.84 -0.68 12.12
N LEU A 13 12.62 -0.11 12.07
CA LEU A 13 11.51 -0.60 11.25
C LEU A 13 11.79 -0.47 9.75
N SER A 14 12.52 0.56 9.33
CA SER A 14 12.84 0.79 7.92
C SER A 14 14.13 0.09 7.47
N LEU A 15 15.19 0.12 8.27
CA LEU A 15 16.49 -0.47 7.88
C LEU A 15 16.57 -1.99 8.00
N LYS A 16 15.88 -2.62 8.97
CA LYS A 16 15.95 -4.08 9.13
C LYS A 16 15.41 -4.83 7.90
N PRO A 17 14.22 -4.49 7.35
CA PRO A 17 13.72 -5.11 6.13
C PRO A 17 14.61 -4.85 4.90
N TYR A 18 15.14 -3.64 4.77
CA TYR A 18 16.05 -3.29 3.69
C TYR A 18 17.34 -4.14 3.72
N ARG A 19 17.99 -4.25 4.88
CA ARG A 19 19.19 -5.09 5.06
C ARG A 19 18.90 -6.56 4.80
N PHE A 20 17.73 -7.05 5.21
CA PHE A 20 17.28 -8.40 4.91
C PHE A 20 17.14 -8.62 3.39
N ALA A 21 16.46 -7.71 2.68
CA ALA A 21 16.32 -7.78 1.23
C ALA A 21 17.69 -7.78 0.51
N ARG A 22 18.63 -6.93 0.96
CA ARG A 22 19.99 -6.88 0.40
C ARG A 22 20.76 -8.19 0.57
N ARG A 23 20.66 -8.84 1.74
CA ARG A 23 21.26 -10.17 1.98
C ARG A 23 20.65 -11.25 1.10
N GLN A 24 19.34 -11.24 0.92
CA GLN A 24 18.64 -12.22 0.09
C GLN A 24 19.03 -12.12 -1.39
N ILE A 25 19.26 -10.90 -1.89
CA ILE A 25 19.76 -10.66 -3.26
C ILE A 25 21.16 -11.25 -3.42
N ALA A 26 22.06 -11.02 -2.47
CA ALA A 26 23.42 -11.57 -2.50
C ALA A 26 23.45 -13.11 -2.42
N ALA A 27 22.46 -13.72 -1.75
CA ALA A 27 22.35 -15.16 -1.59
C ALA A 27 21.68 -15.88 -2.78
N ASN A 28 21.34 -15.19 -3.88
CA ASN A 28 20.59 -15.73 -5.04
C ASN A 28 19.24 -16.40 -4.69
N GLY A 29 18.69 -16.13 -3.50
CA GLY A 29 17.49 -16.77 -2.96
C GLY A 29 16.25 -15.86 -2.91
N HIS A 30 16.23 -14.74 -3.64
CA HIS A 30 15.21 -13.71 -3.44
C HIS A 30 13.96 -13.90 -4.31
N GLN A 31 12.78 -13.84 -3.67
CA GLN A 31 11.55 -13.43 -4.36
C GLN A 31 11.62 -11.95 -4.72
N GLN A 32 11.14 -11.59 -5.90
CA GLN A 32 11.19 -10.21 -6.39
C GLN A 32 10.27 -9.32 -5.54
N SER A 33 10.82 -8.25 -4.97
CA SER A 33 10.12 -7.25 -4.14
C SER A 33 10.33 -5.83 -4.67
N TYR A 34 9.54 -4.87 -4.17
CA TYR A 34 9.73 -3.44 -4.44
C TYR A 34 11.19 -3.01 -4.17
N VAL A 35 11.69 -3.30 -2.96
CA VAL A 35 13.06 -2.97 -2.54
C VAL A 35 14.09 -3.66 -3.43
N SER A 36 13.95 -4.95 -3.74
CA SER A 36 14.93 -5.63 -4.59
C SER A 36 14.95 -5.10 -6.03
N LYS A 37 13.79 -4.66 -6.55
CA LYS A 37 13.71 -4.03 -7.87
C LYS A 37 14.48 -2.70 -7.87
N LEU A 38 14.32 -1.89 -6.83
CA LEU A 38 15.04 -0.61 -6.71
C LEU A 38 16.54 -0.81 -6.49
N ILE A 39 16.94 -1.74 -5.61
CA ILE A 39 18.35 -2.07 -5.39
C ILE A 39 19.02 -2.52 -6.70
N ARG A 40 18.34 -3.33 -7.52
CA ARG A 40 18.88 -3.76 -8.83
C ARG A 40 18.92 -2.65 -9.87
N LYS A 41 17.97 -1.72 -9.81
CA LYS A 41 17.86 -0.62 -10.78
C LYS A 41 18.88 0.49 -10.49
N PHE A 42 19.14 0.77 -9.22
CA PHE A 42 19.99 1.87 -8.77
C PHE A 42 21.36 1.40 -8.24
N GLY A 43 21.49 0.13 -7.85
CA GLY A 43 22.78 -0.50 -7.61
C GLY A 43 23.38 -0.93 -8.95
N SER A 44 24.62 -0.54 -9.24
CA SER A 44 25.23 -0.88 -10.53
C SER A 44 25.50 -2.39 -10.66
N GLU A 45 25.56 -2.87 -11.90
CA GLU A 45 25.89 -4.25 -12.25
C GLU A 45 27.32 -4.68 -11.85
N ASN A 46 28.22 -3.72 -11.63
CA ASN A 46 29.53 -4.00 -11.03
C ASN A 46 29.44 -3.97 -9.51
N GLU A 47 29.89 -5.05 -8.86
CA GLU A 47 30.06 -5.21 -7.40
C GLU A 47 30.87 -4.09 -6.72
N THR A 48 31.45 -3.18 -7.50
CA THR A 48 32.29 -2.06 -7.04
C THR A 48 31.56 -0.71 -6.95
N SER A 49 30.37 -0.55 -7.55
CA SER A 49 29.61 0.70 -7.42
C SER A 49 28.75 0.66 -6.16
N THR A 50 29.21 1.37 -5.14
CA THR A 50 28.46 1.62 -3.92
C THR A 50 27.21 2.43 -4.27
N LEU A 51 26.03 2.06 -3.75
CA LEU A 51 24.84 2.93 -3.80
C LEU A 51 25.24 4.32 -3.27
N ILE A 52 24.83 5.39 -3.96
CA ILE A 52 24.94 6.73 -3.38
C ILE A 52 24.08 6.72 -2.11
N THR A 53 24.59 7.27 -1.01
CA THR A 53 23.89 7.24 0.29
C THR A 53 22.44 7.73 0.18
N ASP A 54 22.20 8.75 -0.65
CA ASP A 54 20.87 9.31 -0.90
C ASP A 54 19.91 8.32 -1.59
N ASP A 55 20.39 7.49 -2.52
CA ASP A 55 19.56 6.47 -3.18
C ASP A 55 19.18 5.36 -2.20
N GLU A 56 20.13 4.92 -1.37
CA GLU A 56 19.87 3.95 -0.32
C GLU A 56 18.87 4.49 0.70
N GLU A 57 19.01 5.75 1.10
CA GLU A 57 18.08 6.43 2.00
C GLU A 57 16.68 6.54 1.38
N ALA A 58 16.59 6.94 0.11
CA ALA A 58 15.33 7.03 -0.63
C ALA A 58 14.63 5.68 -0.76
N ILE A 59 15.37 4.60 -1.03
CA ILE A 59 14.80 3.24 -1.09
C ILE A 59 14.23 2.84 0.27
N VAL A 60 14.98 3.08 1.35
CA VAL A 60 14.56 2.76 2.72
C VAL A 60 13.31 3.54 3.09
N TRP A 61 13.29 4.86 2.91
CA TRP A 61 12.18 5.70 3.30
C TRP A 61 10.94 5.49 2.43
N THR A 62 11.09 5.36 1.11
CA THR A 62 9.92 5.11 0.24
C THR A 62 9.28 3.76 0.54
N ALA A 63 10.09 2.71 0.82
CA ALA A 63 9.56 1.41 1.22
C ALA A 63 8.86 1.48 2.59
N ALA A 64 9.43 2.19 3.54
CA ALA A 64 8.83 2.39 4.87
C ALA A 64 7.51 3.17 4.78
N SER A 65 7.47 4.25 4.00
CA SER A 65 6.26 5.03 3.75
C SER A 65 5.18 4.21 3.07
N LEU A 66 5.54 3.42 2.04
CA LEU A 66 4.61 2.54 1.35
C LEU A 66 4.00 1.52 2.31
N TYR A 67 4.83 0.86 3.12
CA TYR A 67 4.36 -0.12 4.09
C TYR A 67 3.45 0.53 5.15
N GLY A 68 3.90 1.62 5.78
CA GLY A 68 3.14 2.31 6.82
C GLY A 68 1.81 2.90 6.33
N ALA A 69 1.74 3.34 5.07
CA ALA A 69 0.51 3.87 4.49
C ALA A 69 -0.54 2.77 4.23
N VAL A 70 -0.13 1.56 3.88
CA VAL A 70 -1.04 0.49 3.44
C VAL A 70 -1.51 -0.39 4.60
N THR A 71 -0.68 -0.58 5.63
CA THR A 71 -1.01 -1.51 6.74
C THR A 71 -2.28 -1.12 7.46
N ASN A 72 -2.41 0.15 7.86
CA ASN A 72 -3.56 0.58 8.67
C ASN A 72 -4.81 0.80 7.80
N THR A 73 -4.63 1.38 6.61
CA THR A 73 -5.74 1.71 5.70
C THR A 73 -6.47 0.45 5.23
N THR A 74 -5.73 -0.59 4.83
CA THR A 74 -6.31 -1.85 4.34
C THR A 74 -7.05 -2.61 5.44
N VAL A 75 -6.44 -2.71 6.63
CA VAL A 75 -7.05 -3.41 7.77
C VAL A 75 -8.37 -2.74 8.15
N ILE A 76 -8.39 -1.41 8.28
CA ILE A 76 -9.61 -0.66 8.60
C ILE A 76 -10.68 -0.87 7.51
N THR A 77 -10.31 -0.77 6.24
CA THR A 77 -11.26 -0.95 5.12
C THR A 77 -11.90 -2.33 5.15
N LEU A 78 -11.11 -3.39 5.38
CA LEU A 78 -11.63 -4.76 5.46
C LEU A 78 -12.52 -4.97 6.67
N SER A 79 -12.20 -4.36 7.81
CA SER A 79 -13.08 -4.38 8.99
C SER A 79 -14.41 -3.68 8.73
N VAL A 80 -14.39 -2.50 8.10
CA VAL A 80 -15.60 -1.75 7.71
C VAL A 80 -16.43 -2.54 6.70
N PHE A 81 -15.79 -3.12 5.68
CA PHE A 81 -16.45 -3.98 4.70
C PHE A 81 -17.16 -5.15 5.38
N THR A 82 -16.45 -5.85 6.28
CA THR A 82 -17.00 -7.00 7.02
C THR A 82 -18.20 -6.57 7.86
N LEU A 83 -18.09 -5.46 8.58
CA LEU A 83 -19.19 -4.89 9.36
C LEU A 83 -20.40 -4.55 8.47
N ALA A 84 -20.16 -3.92 7.32
CA ALA A 84 -21.22 -3.58 6.37
C ALA A 84 -21.92 -4.82 5.82
N MET A 85 -21.19 -5.88 5.47
CA MET A 85 -21.81 -7.13 4.99
C MET A 85 -22.64 -7.82 6.08
N VAL A 86 -22.22 -7.76 7.34
CA VAL A 86 -22.98 -8.28 8.49
C VAL A 86 -24.25 -7.47 8.74
N MET A 87 -24.18 -6.14 8.65
CA MET A 87 -25.33 -5.25 8.88
C MET A 87 -26.34 -5.27 7.72
N PHE A 88 -25.87 -5.49 6.49
CA PHE A 88 -26.67 -5.42 5.27
C PHE A 88 -26.57 -6.74 4.46
N PRO A 89 -27.11 -7.86 4.98
CA PRO A 89 -26.97 -9.18 4.34
C PRO A 89 -27.58 -9.25 2.94
N HIS A 90 -28.60 -8.44 2.64
CA HIS A 90 -29.18 -8.34 1.30
C HIS A 90 -28.20 -7.73 0.27
N VAL A 91 -27.33 -6.80 0.70
CA VAL A 91 -26.25 -6.26 -0.14
C VAL A 91 -25.22 -7.35 -0.42
N GLN A 92 -24.85 -8.12 0.59
CA GLN A 92 -23.92 -9.25 0.47
C GLN A 92 -24.44 -10.31 -0.51
N HIS A 93 -25.72 -10.69 -0.40
CA HIS A 93 -26.33 -11.68 -1.30
C HIS A 93 -26.29 -11.22 -2.76
N LYS A 94 -26.68 -9.96 -3.01
CA LYS A 94 -26.63 -9.38 -4.36
C LYS A 94 -25.19 -9.26 -4.90
N ALA A 95 -24.21 -9.05 -4.03
CA ALA A 95 -22.80 -9.05 -4.39
C ALA A 95 -22.34 -10.44 -4.85
N GLN A 96 -22.73 -11.49 -4.12
CA GLN A 96 -22.46 -12.87 -4.49
C GLN A 96 -23.12 -13.25 -5.81
N GLU A 97 -24.40 -12.89 -6.01
CA GLU A 97 -25.10 -13.12 -7.29
C GLU A 97 -24.38 -12.49 -8.50
N GLU A 98 -23.83 -11.28 -8.36
CA GLU A 98 -23.07 -10.66 -9.43
C GLU A 98 -21.76 -11.43 -9.71
N ILE A 99 -21.03 -11.83 -8.67
CA ILE A 99 -19.81 -12.62 -8.81
C ILE A 99 -20.11 -13.95 -9.48
N ASP A 100 -21.12 -14.69 -9.01
CA ASP A 100 -21.49 -16.00 -9.54
C ASP A 100 -21.92 -15.89 -11.02
N ARG A 101 -22.64 -14.83 -11.40
CA ARG A 101 -23.06 -14.60 -12.78
C ARG A 101 -21.89 -14.28 -13.73
N VAL A 102 -20.89 -13.52 -13.25
CA VAL A 102 -19.81 -12.97 -14.11
C VAL A 102 -18.59 -13.88 -14.13
N VAL A 103 -18.25 -14.46 -12.98
CA VAL A 103 -17.04 -15.26 -12.75
C VAL A 103 -17.34 -16.76 -12.81
N GLY A 104 -18.54 -17.16 -12.36
CA GLY A 104 -18.90 -18.56 -12.15
C GLY A 104 -18.29 -19.14 -10.87
N THR A 105 -18.39 -20.46 -10.70
CA THR A 105 -17.91 -21.18 -9.51
C THR A 105 -16.59 -21.90 -9.70
N ASP A 106 -16.04 -21.91 -10.92
CA ASP A 106 -14.88 -22.74 -11.30
C ASP A 106 -13.54 -22.05 -11.04
N ARG A 107 -13.54 -20.74 -10.76
CA ARG A 107 -12.34 -19.95 -10.48
C ARG A 107 -12.60 -18.77 -9.57
N LEU A 108 -11.53 -18.23 -8.99
CA LEU A 108 -11.59 -16.97 -8.27
C LEU A 108 -11.65 -15.76 -9.23
N PRO A 109 -12.23 -14.62 -8.79
CA PRO A 109 -12.20 -13.37 -9.55
C PRO A 109 -10.77 -12.89 -9.83
N ASN A 110 -10.56 -12.24 -10.97
CA ASN A 110 -9.30 -11.59 -11.33
C ASN A 110 -9.54 -10.16 -11.86
N PHE A 111 -8.48 -9.46 -12.25
CA PHE A 111 -8.59 -8.06 -12.71
C PHE A 111 -9.36 -7.90 -14.03
N ASP A 112 -9.43 -8.93 -14.88
CA ASP A 112 -10.16 -8.90 -16.16
C ASP A 112 -11.68 -8.97 -15.97
N ASP A 113 -12.14 -9.28 -14.76
CA ASP A 113 -13.57 -9.29 -14.41
C ASP A 113 -14.07 -7.91 -13.96
N ARG A 114 -13.16 -6.99 -13.60
CA ARG A 114 -13.49 -5.76 -12.88
C ARG A 114 -14.54 -4.90 -13.58
N ASP A 115 -14.42 -4.71 -14.89
CA ASP A 115 -15.35 -3.88 -15.67
C ASP A 115 -16.74 -4.53 -15.79
N ARG A 116 -16.83 -5.84 -15.56
CA ARG A 116 -18.08 -6.63 -15.57
C ARG A 116 -18.67 -6.80 -14.17
N LEU A 117 -18.03 -6.26 -13.13
CA LEU A 117 -18.48 -6.30 -11.72
C LEU A 117 -18.81 -4.88 -11.21
N PRO A 118 -19.81 -4.19 -11.79
CA PRO A 118 -20.15 -2.82 -11.42
C PRO A 118 -20.72 -2.71 -10.00
N TYR A 119 -21.47 -3.71 -9.51
CA TYR A 119 -22.02 -3.69 -8.16
C TYR A 119 -20.94 -3.90 -7.10
N ILE A 120 -20.00 -4.83 -7.31
CA ILE A 120 -18.81 -4.96 -6.45
C ILE A 120 -18.00 -3.65 -6.46
N SER A 121 -17.82 -3.04 -7.63
CA SER A 121 -17.14 -1.74 -7.72
C SER A 121 -17.86 -0.63 -6.93
N ALA A 122 -19.19 -0.64 -6.91
CA ALA A 122 -19.97 0.27 -6.08
C ALA A 122 -19.79 -0.03 -4.59
N ILE A 123 -19.84 -1.30 -4.16
CA ILE A 123 -19.62 -1.69 -2.76
C ILE A 123 -18.24 -1.25 -2.26
N VAL A 124 -17.18 -1.42 -3.06
CA VAL A 124 -15.84 -0.96 -2.68
C VAL A 124 -15.81 0.55 -2.50
N LYS A 125 -16.43 1.32 -3.40
CA LYS A 125 -16.53 2.78 -3.29
C LYS A 125 -17.31 3.21 -2.04
N GLU A 126 -18.46 2.58 -1.78
CA GLU A 126 -19.28 2.88 -0.60
C GLU A 126 -18.57 2.51 0.70
N THR A 127 -17.86 1.38 0.74
CA THR A 127 -17.03 0.98 1.89
C THR A 127 -16.00 2.06 2.22
N LEU A 128 -15.31 2.58 1.21
CA LEU A 128 -14.32 3.65 1.37
C LEU A 128 -14.97 5.00 1.71
N GLY A 129 -16.22 5.22 1.30
CA GLY A 129 -16.98 6.45 1.56
C GLY A 129 -17.60 6.51 2.96
N TRP A 130 -18.09 5.38 3.49
CA TRP A 130 -18.76 5.32 4.79
C TRP A 130 -17.83 5.58 5.98
N TRP A 131 -16.58 5.11 5.89
CA TRP A 131 -15.56 5.32 6.91
C TRP A 131 -14.26 5.82 6.28
N PRO A 132 -14.19 7.13 5.95
CA PRO A 132 -13.01 7.69 5.33
C PRO A 132 -11.83 7.57 6.29
N ILE A 133 -10.77 6.86 5.87
CA ILE A 133 -9.59 6.60 6.72
C ILE A 133 -8.84 7.89 7.09
N ALA A 134 -8.98 8.94 6.27
CA ALA A 134 -8.45 10.27 6.54
C ALA A 134 -9.55 11.34 6.36
N PRO A 135 -10.46 11.51 7.34
CA PRO A 135 -11.61 12.41 7.21
C PRO A 135 -11.22 13.88 6.96
N MET A 136 -10.07 14.31 7.49
CA MET A 136 -9.53 15.66 7.34
C MET A 136 -8.43 15.76 6.27
N GLY A 137 -8.15 14.68 5.54
CA GLY A 137 -7.03 14.59 4.60
C GLY A 137 -5.66 14.80 5.26
N PHE A 138 -4.65 15.02 4.42
CA PHE A 138 -3.32 15.41 4.88
C PHE A 138 -3.24 16.92 5.03
N ARG A 139 -2.48 17.40 6.03
CA ARG A 139 -2.25 18.83 6.19
C ARG A 139 -1.35 19.32 5.05
N HIS A 140 -1.86 20.27 4.27
CA HIS A 140 -1.10 20.98 3.26
C HIS A 140 -0.59 22.30 3.82
N ALA A 141 0.58 22.75 3.36
CA ALA A 141 1.13 24.07 3.65
C ALA A 141 1.39 24.77 2.31
N VAL A 142 1.15 26.08 2.27
CA VAL A 142 1.42 26.89 1.07
C VAL A 142 2.91 27.23 1.04
N ASP A 143 3.56 27.03 -0.11
CA ASP A 143 4.98 27.33 -0.33
C ASP A 143 5.23 28.76 -0.87
N GLY A 144 4.17 29.48 -1.28
CA GLY A 144 4.22 30.85 -1.81
C GLY A 144 2.99 31.70 -1.48
N GLY A 145 2.98 32.95 -1.95
CA GLY A 145 1.84 33.85 -1.78
C GLY A 145 0.66 33.47 -2.67
N LEU A 146 -0.56 33.40 -2.11
CA LEU A 146 -1.77 33.24 -2.91
C LEU A 146 -2.01 34.52 -3.73
N VAL A 147 -1.64 34.50 -5.01
CA VAL A 147 -1.94 35.61 -5.93
C VAL A 147 -3.41 35.51 -6.31
N HIS A 148 -4.23 36.41 -5.77
CA HIS A 148 -5.58 36.62 -6.27
C HIS A 148 -5.48 37.26 -7.66
N LYS A 149 -5.85 36.49 -8.70
CA LYS A 149 -5.91 37.01 -10.07
C LYS A 149 -7.22 37.78 -10.23
N PRO A 150 -7.19 39.10 -10.53
CA PRO A 150 -8.38 39.93 -10.69
C PRO A 150 -9.21 39.53 -11.90
#